data_AF-W9HKT0-F1
#
_entry.id   AF-W9HKT0-F1
#
_cell.length_a   1.000
_cell.length_b   1.000
_cell.length_c   1.000
_cell.angle_alpha   90.00
_cell.angle_beta   90.00
_cell.angle_gamma   90.00
#
_symmetry.space_group_name_H-M   'P 1'
#
loop_
_entity.id
_entity.type
_entity.pdbx_description
1 polymer ?
#
loop_
_entity_poly.entity_id
_entity_poly.type
_entity_poly.pdbx_seq_one_letter_code
_entity_poly.pdbx_strand_id
1 'polypeptide(L)'
;MTAPPIISMLVANSALVGDSLKSIRNIICGTAPLALSLEERANALFKDERVVVRQDWGMTELTCMGTMNDPRLADSPGSVGRALVHQSNTHGGYWKNAEATKEIIVDQDGSRWLNTGDIADVAELETILATHPDIINSSVVGVDIGGSELPRAYIVGRPGTGVTTREIRGWMESKVARYERLDVGIVFVDAIP
;
A
#
# COMPACT_ATOMS: atom_id res chain seq x y z
N MET A 1 7.44 -2.40 14.01
CA MET A 1 6.87 -1.72 12.83
C MET A 1 7.90 -1.82 11.72
N THR A 2 7.50 -2.25 10.53
CA THR A 2 8.37 -2.44 9.37
C THR A 2 7.67 -1.94 8.11
N ALA A 3 8.40 -1.86 7.00
CA ALA A 3 7.87 -1.41 5.72
C ALA A 3 7.66 -2.61 4.77
N PRO A 4 6.76 -2.52 3.76
CA PRO A 4 6.48 -3.61 2.83
C PRO A 4 7.72 -4.24 2.16
N PRO A 5 8.80 -3.51 1.80
CA PRO A 5 10.01 -4.12 1.25
C PRO A 5 10.67 -5.15 2.18
N ILE A 6 10.59 -4.96 3.51
CA ILE A 6 11.13 -5.91 4.48
C ILE A 6 10.25 -7.17 4.55
N ILE A 7 8.94 -7.04 4.41
CA ILE A 7 8.02 -8.19 4.29
C ILE A 7 8.32 -8.97 3.00
N SER A 8 8.53 -8.27 1.88
CA SER A 8 8.95 -8.90 0.62
C SER A 8 10.26 -9.66 0.77
N MET A 9 11.26 -9.06 1.41
CA MET A 9 12.54 -9.72 1.69
C MET A 9 12.38 -10.94 2.61
N LEU A 10 11.52 -10.86 3.63
CA LEU A 10 11.22 -11.98 4.53
C LEU A 10 10.65 -13.17 3.77
N VAL A 11 9.68 -12.92 2.89
CA VAL A 11 9.06 -13.95 2.03
C VAL A 11 10.06 -14.52 1.02
N ALA A 12 10.91 -13.67 0.42
CA ALA A 12 11.96 -14.10 -0.49
C ALA A 12 13.02 -14.98 0.19
N ASN A 13 13.25 -14.79 1.49
CA ASN A 13 14.23 -15.53 2.30
C ASN A 13 13.57 -16.50 3.29
N SER A 14 12.43 -17.07 2.91
CA SER A 14 11.60 -17.96 3.75
C SER A 14 12.36 -19.12 4.42
N ALA A 15 13.44 -19.62 3.79
CA ALA A 15 14.30 -20.66 4.35
C ALA A 15 15.00 -20.27 5.67
N LEU A 16 15.18 -18.97 5.92
CA LEU A 16 15.85 -18.43 7.11
C LEU A 16 14.89 -18.17 8.29
N VAL A 17 13.57 -18.29 8.06
CA VAL A 17 12.56 -17.89 9.05
C VAL A 17 12.48 -18.85 10.24
N GLY A 18 12.84 -20.12 10.07
CA GLY A 18 12.65 -21.21 11.03
C GLY A 18 13.07 -20.92 12.48
N ASP A 19 14.18 -21.50 12.92
CA ASP A 19 14.58 -21.40 14.33
C ASP A 19 15.07 -19.98 14.72
N SER A 20 15.50 -19.21 13.73
CA SER A 20 16.10 -17.88 13.93
C SER A 20 15.10 -16.81 14.36
N LEU A 21 13.79 -16.96 14.09
CA LEU A 21 12.75 -15.97 14.42
C LEU A 21 11.78 -16.43 15.53
N LYS A 22 12.16 -17.44 16.33
CA LYS A 22 11.35 -17.99 17.45
C LYS A 22 10.94 -16.97 18.51
N SER A 23 11.66 -15.86 18.64
CA SER A 23 11.36 -14.79 19.61
C SER A 23 10.34 -13.77 19.09
N ILE A 24 10.15 -13.65 17.77
CA ILE A 24 9.21 -12.67 17.19
C ILE A 24 7.79 -13.06 17.57
N ARG A 25 7.03 -12.17 18.21
CA ARG A 25 5.63 -12.42 18.63
C ARG A 25 4.62 -11.66 17.78
N ASN A 26 5.00 -10.52 17.22
CA ASN A 26 4.13 -9.66 16.43
C ASN A 26 4.95 -9.00 15.32
N ILE A 27 4.37 -8.90 14.13
CA ILE A 27 4.88 -8.09 13.03
C ILE A 27 3.80 -7.08 12.69
N ILE A 28 4.17 -5.81 12.63
CA ILE A 28 3.30 -4.72 12.19
C ILE A 28 4.00 -4.08 10.99
N CYS A 29 3.30 -4.01 9.87
CA CYS A 29 3.75 -3.46 8.60
C CYS A 29 2.87 -2.25 8.22
N GLY A 30 3.50 -1.11 7.98
CA GLY A 30 2.80 0.13 7.65
C GLY A 30 3.61 0.96 6.68
N THR A 31 3.39 2.28 6.66
CA THR A 31 4.10 3.28 5.81
C THR A 31 3.81 3.25 4.31
N ALA A 32 3.34 2.13 3.77
CA ALA A 32 2.89 1.99 2.39
C ALA A 32 1.92 0.79 2.30
N PRO A 33 1.08 0.70 1.24
CA PRO A 33 0.17 -0.42 1.07
C PRO A 33 0.91 -1.77 1.07
N LEU A 34 0.41 -2.74 1.83
CA LEU A 34 0.90 -4.12 1.77
C LEU A 34 -0.09 -4.95 0.95
N ALA A 35 0.39 -5.49 -0.17
CA ALA A 35 -0.43 -6.35 -1.03
C ALA A 35 -0.90 -7.60 -0.28
N LEU A 36 -2.20 -7.93 -0.39
CA LEU A 36 -2.82 -9.08 0.28
C LEU A 36 -2.07 -10.39 0.01
N SER A 37 -1.69 -10.63 -1.25
CA SER A 37 -0.94 -11.83 -1.65
C SER A 37 0.44 -11.92 -0.99
N LEU A 38 1.07 -10.79 -0.69
CA LEU A 38 2.35 -10.74 0.02
C LEU A 38 2.14 -10.97 1.53
N GLU A 39 1.07 -10.41 2.11
CA GLU A 39 0.68 -10.66 3.49
C GLU A 39 0.38 -12.14 3.75
N GLU A 40 -0.43 -12.77 2.91
CA GLU A 40 -0.77 -14.21 2.99
C GLU A 40 0.50 -15.07 2.95
N ARG A 41 1.42 -14.77 2.02
CA ARG A 41 2.70 -15.46 1.91
C ARG A 41 3.59 -15.27 3.14
N ALA A 42 3.59 -14.07 3.73
CA ALA A 42 4.35 -13.79 4.95
C ALA A 42 3.77 -14.50 6.18
N ASN A 43 2.45 -14.50 6.32
CA ASN A 43 1.74 -15.23 7.38
C ASN A 43 1.98 -16.74 7.27
N ALA A 44 1.98 -17.30 6.05
CA ALA A 44 2.25 -18.72 5.81
C ALA A 44 3.67 -19.19 6.24
N LEU A 45 4.61 -18.26 6.48
CA LEU A 45 5.94 -18.60 7.02
C LEU A 45 5.87 -19.04 8.50
N PHE A 46 4.85 -18.58 9.23
CA PHE A 46 4.66 -18.86 10.65
C PHE A 46 3.56 -19.91 10.84
N LYS A 47 3.90 -21.18 10.56
CA LYS A 47 2.98 -22.33 10.59
C LYS A 47 2.32 -22.60 11.96
N ASP A 48 2.87 -22.04 13.03
CA ASP A 48 2.34 -22.16 14.39
C ASP A 48 1.27 -21.08 14.69
N GLU A 49 0.92 -20.24 13.70
CA GLU A 49 0.00 -19.09 13.81
C GLU A 49 0.38 -18.11 14.92
N ARG A 50 1.60 -18.23 15.44
CA ARG A 50 2.08 -17.50 16.61
C ARG A 50 2.43 -16.05 16.27
N VAL A 51 2.59 -15.76 14.98
CA VAL A 51 2.88 -14.44 14.44
C VAL A 51 1.93 -14.19 13.28
N VAL A 52 1.20 -13.09 13.37
CA VAL A 52 0.38 -12.56 12.29
C VAL A 52 0.95 -11.20 11.92
N VAL A 53 1.25 -11.01 10.63
CA VAL A 53 1.59 -9.72 10.03
C VAL A 53 0.33 -8.87 10.05
N ARG A 54 0.39 -7.71 10.70
CA ARG A 54 -0.73 -6.76 10.77
C ARG A 54 -0.41 -5.55 9.92
N GLN A 55 -1.41 -5.06 9.19
CA GLN A 55 -1.31 -3.78 8.50
C GLN A 55 -1.68 -2.64 9.45
N ASP A 56 -0.81 -1.64 9.49
CA ASP A 56 -1.08 -0.35 10.11
C ASP A 56 -1.08 0.74 9.04
N TRP A 57 -2.14 1.56 9.04
CA TRP A 57 -2.17 2.79 8.27
C TRP A 57 -2.06 3.96 9.25
N GLY A 58 -1.23 4.93 8.90
CA GLY A 58 -0.98 6.08 9.73
C GLY A 58 -0.14 7.11 9.00
N MET A 59 -0.12 8.30 9.58
CA MET A 59 0.56 9.47 9.04
C MET A 59 1.31 10.17 10.16
N THR A 60 2.28 11.01 9.80
CA THR A 60 2.95 11.90 10.76
C THR A 60 1.95 12.82 11.48
N GLU A 61 0.92 13.25 10.74
CA GLU A 61 -0.19 14.09 11.15
C GLU A 61 -1.14 13.37 12.12
N LEU A 62 -1.11 12.04 12.16
CA LEU A 62 -1.89 11.21 13.09
C LEU A 62 -1.04 10.67 14.26
N THR A 63 0.16 11.21 14.47
CA THR A 63 1.09 10.70 15.49
C THR A 63 1.33 9.19 15.31
N CYS A 64 1.81 8.84 14.11
CA CYS A 64 2.24 7.52 13.66
C CYS A 64 1.13 6.54 13.22
N MET A 65 -0.02 6.48 13.88
CA MET A 65 -1.02 5.42 13.62
C MET A 65 -2.44 5.98 13.59
N GLY A 66 -3.16 5.75 12.50
CA GLY A 66 -4.57 6.10 12.34
C GLY A 66 -5.51 4.91 12.51
N THR A 67 -5.21 3.81 11.82
CA THR A 67 -5.99 2.56 11.89
C THR A 67 -5.06 1.34 11.90
N MET A 68 -5.52 0.28 12.53
CA MET A 68 -4.87 -1.03 12.52
C MET A 68 -5.95 -2.08 12.25
N ASN A 69 -5.68 -3.01 11.33
CA ASN A 69 -6.63 -4.07 11.03
C ASN A 69 -6.69 -5.08 12.19
N ASP A 70 -7.90 -5.49 12.59
CA ASP A 70 -8.10 -6.63 13.49
C ASP A 70 -8.10 -7.92 12.64
N PRO A 71 -7.09 -8.80 12.79
CA PRO A 71 -6.94 -9.99 11.94
C PRO A 71 -8.05 -11.03 12.12
N ARG A 72 -9.00 -10.82 13.04
CA ARG A 72 -10.16 -11.70 13.26
C ARG A 72 -11.41 -11.25 12.49
N LEU A 73 -11.38 -10.09 11.86
CA LEU A 73 -12.49 -9.52 11.11
C LEU A 73 -12.19 -9.62 9.61
N ALA A 74 -13.18 -10.04 8.83
CA ALA A 74 -13.07 -10.08 7.38
C ALA A 74 -13.26 -8.68 6.79
N ASP A 75 -12.34 -8.24 5.95
CA ASP A 75 -12.48 -6.99 5.20
C ASP A 75 -13.62 -7.11 4.17
N SER A 76 -14.47 -6.08 4.09
CA SER A 76 -15.56 -5.99 3.12
C SER A 76 -15.31 -4.83 2.16
N PRO A 77 -14.88 -5.08 0.91
CA PRO A 77 -14.66 -4.02 -0.09
C PRO A 77 -15.99 -3.49 -0.63
N GLY A 78 -16.01 -2.24 -1.14
CA GLY A 78 -17.16 -1.74 -1.91
C GLY A 78 -17.44 -0.24 -1.94
N SER A 79 -16.59 0.62 -1.36
CA SER A 79 -16.76 2.08 -1.53
C SER A 79 -15.44 2.82 -1.56
N VAL A 80 -15.18 3.49 -2.68
CA VAL A 80 -14.05 4.42 -2.85
C VAL A 80 -14.42 5.78 -2.30
N GLY A 81 -13.56 6.37 -1.48
CA GLY A 81 -13.81 7.69 -0.91
C GLY A 81 -12.56 8.32 -0.29
N ARG A 82 -12.58 9.65 -0.15
CA ARG A 82 -11.49 10.36 0.53
C ARG A 82 -11.50 10.03 2.02
N ALA A 83 -10.37 9.59 2.56
CA ALA A 83 -10.28 9.31 3.98
C ALA A 83 -10.22 10.63 4.77
N LEU A 84 -11.22 10.84 5.65
CA LEU A 84 -11.23 11.91 6.63
C LEU A 84 -11.15 11.30 8.02
N VAL A 85 -10.17 11.71 8.82
CA VAL A 85 -9.93 11.13 10.14
C VAL A 85 -10.23 12.16 11.23
N HIS A 86 -11.08 11.79 12.18
CA HIS A 86 -11.31 12.56 13.40
C HIS A 86 -10.92 11.71 14.60
N GLN A 87 -9.71 11.94 15.10
CA GLN A 87 -9.15 11.22 16.25
C GLN A 87 -8.38 12.17 17.17
N SER A 88 -8.31 11.82 18.47
CA SER A 88 -7.65 12.64 19.50
C SER A 88 -6.12 12.75 19.33
N ASN A 89 -5.51 11.87 18.56
CA ASN A 89 -4.07 11.86 18.22
C ASN A 89 -3.72 12.71 16.98
N THR A 90 -4.69 13.38 16.36
CA THR A 90 -4.44 14.30 15.24
C THR A 90 -3.60 15.48 15.72
N HIS A 91 -2.49 15.75 15.04
CA HIS A 91 -1.58 16.84 15.39
C HIS A 91 -2.29 18.21 15.39
N GLY A 92 -1.69 19.20 16.07
CA GLY A 92 -2.27 20.55 16.19
C GLY A 92 -2.15 21.44 14.93
N GLY A 93 -1.50 20.97 13.87
CA GLY A 93 -1.14 21.76 12.69
C GLY A 93 0.36 21.80 12.44
N TYR A 94 0.75 22.39 11.31
CA TYR A 94 2.16 22.55 10.94
C TYR A 94 2.76 23.79 11.60
N TRP A 95 3.99 23.67 12.08
CA TRP A 95 4.70 24.75 12.74
C TRP A 95 4.89 25.96 11.81
N LYS A 96 4.42 27.14 12.24
CA LYS A 96 4.50 28.41 11.49
C LYS A 96 3.93 28.34 10.06
N ASN A 97 3.05 27.39 9.78
CA ASN A 97 2.44 27.24 8.46
C ASN A 97 0.93 27.06 8.59
N ALA A 98 0.24 28.17 8.86
CA ALA A 98 -1.20 28.19 9.04
C ALA A 98 -1.97 27.90 7.75
N GLU A 99 -1.41 28.22 6.58
CA GLU A 99 -2.04 27.95 5.29
C GLU A 99 -2.06 26.44 5.00
N ALA A 100 -0.91 25.76 5.07
CA ALA A 100 -0.87 24.30 4.91
C ALA A 100 -1.71 23.57 5.97
N THR A 101 -1.78 24.11 7.19
CA THR A 101 -2.64 23.58 8.25
C THR A 101 -4.12 23.61 7.84
N LYS A 102 -4.60 24.71 7.24
CA LYS A 102 -5.99 24.81 6.78
C LYS A 102 -6.30 23.92 5.57
N GLU A 103 -5.31 23.59 4.76
CA GLU A 103 -5.51 22.71 3.59
C GLU A 103 -5.81 21.27 3.99
N ILE A 104 -5.18 20.79 5.07
CA ILE A 104 -5.34 19.41 5.56
C ILE A 104 -6.34 19.28 6.71
N ILE A 105 -6.74 20.36 7.37
CA ILE A 105 -7.75 20.34 8.43
C ILE A 105 -9.04 20.94 7.92
N VAL A 106 -10.09 20.14 7.94
CA VAL A 106 -11.43 20.53 7.53
C VAL A 106 -12.33 20.58 8.76
N ASP A 107 -12.85 21.77 9.06
CA ASP A 107 -13.89 21.91 10.07
C ASP A 107 -15.25 21.59 9.43
N GLN A 108 -15.90 20.52 9.89
CA GLN A 108 -17.20 20.08 9.39
C GLN A 108 -18.06 19.58 10.55
N ASP A 109 -19.32 20.02 10.61
CA ASP A 109 -20.30 19.65 11.63
C ASP A 109 -19.83 19.90 13.08
N GLY A 110 -19.05 20.97 13.28
CA GLY A 110 -18.47 21.32 14.58
C GLY A 110 -17.33 20.41 15.03
N SER A 111 -16.86 19.52 14.16
CA SER A 111 -15.75 18.61 14.40
C SER A 111 -14.57 18.94 13.49
N ARG A 112 -13.36 18.66 13.98
CA ARG A 112 -12.11 18.87 13.26
C ARG A 112 -11.69 17.57 12.58
N TRP A 113 -11.67 17.56 11.26
CA TRP A 113 -11.31 16.39 10.46
C TRP A 113 -9.95 16.61 9.79
N LEU A 114 -9.08 15.60 9.84
CA LEU A 114 -7.87 15.54 9.05
C LEU A 114 -8.22 14.97 7.67
N ASN A 115 -8.05 15.78 6.65
CA ASN A 115 -7.99 15.36 5.26
C ASN A 115 -6.63 14.73 4.99
N THR A 116 -6.62 13.41 4.81
CA THR A 116 -5.38 12.64 4.67
C THR A 116 -4.73 12.80 3.30
N GLY A 117 -5.50 13.26 2.30
CA GLY A 117 -5.10 13.21 0.90
C GLY A 117 -5.16 11.80 0.29
N ASP A 118 -5.36 10.77 1.11
CA ASP A 118 -5.49 9.38 0.67
C ASP A 118 -6.92 9.09 0.22
N ILE A 119 -7.03 8.36 -0.88
CA ILE A 119 -8.25 7.69 -1.28
C ILE A 119 -8.26 6.34 -0.56
N ALA A 120 -9.28 6.10 0.25
CA ALA A 120 -9.57 4.75 0.73
C ALA A 120 -9.97 3.94 -0.52
N ASP A 121 -9.10 3.01 -0.89
CA ASP A 121 -9.09 2.17 -2.10
C ASP A 121 -8.19 2.66 -3.26
N VAL A 122 -6.87 2.52 -3.06
CA VAL A 122 -5.86 2.62 -4.14
C VAL A 122 -4.91 1.41 -4.16
N ALA A 123 -5.11 0.43 -3.28
CA ALA A 123 -4.21 -0.70 -3.10
C ALA A 123 -4.41 -1.82 -4.15
N GLU A 124 -5.45 -1.76 -4.99
CA GLU A 124 -5.72 -2.85 -5.94
C GLU A 124 -4.67 -2.97 -7.04
N LEU A 125 -4.18 -1.88 -7.64
CA LEU A 125 -3.34 -1.98 -8.84
C LEU A 125 -1.95 -2.57 -8.57
N GLU A 126 -1.27 -2.10 -7.53
CA GLU A 126 0.01 -2.67 -7.09
C GLU A 126 -0.16 -4.12 -6.61
N THR A 127 -1.27 -4.42 -5.93
CA THR A 127 -1.59 -5.80 -5.51
C THR A 127 -1.77 -6.72 -6.70
N ILE A 128 -2.48 -6.28 -7.74
CA ILE A 128 -2.68 -7.06 -8.97
C ILE A 128 -1.36 -7.26 -9.71
N LEU A 129 -0.53 -6.22 -9.82
CA LEU A 129 0.79 -6.31 -10.43
C LEU A 129 1.72 -7.26 -9.66
N ALA A 130 1.67 -7.26 -8.33
CA ALA A 130 2.44 -8.17 -7.49
C ALA A 130 2.07 -9.65 -7.66
N THR A 131 0.90 -9.97 -8.23
CA THR A 131 0.52 -11.35 -8.58
C THR A 131 1.14 -11.86 -9.88
N HIS A 132 1.73 -10.99 -10.70
CA HIS A 132 2.35 -11.39 -11.96
C HIS A 132 3.68 -12.12 -11.71
N PRO A 133 3.90 -13.34 -12.25
CA PRO A 133 5.07 -14.18 -11.90
C PRO A 133 6.42 -13.54 -12.25
N ASP A 134 6.43 -12.72 -13.29
CA ASP A 134 7.63 -12.05 -13.82
C ASP A 134 7.87 -10.65 -13.27
N ILE A 135 7.05 -10.17 -12.32
CA ILE A 135 7.25 -8.88 -11.65
C ILE A 135 7.86 -9.15 -10.27
N ILE A 136 8.96 -8.45 -9.96
CA ILE A 136 9.61 -8.49 -8.64
C ILE A 136 8.99 -7.44 -7.72
N ASN A 137 8.87 -6.22 -8.24
CA ASN A 137 8.32 -5.09 -7.51
C ASN A 137 7.62 -4.14 -8.48
N SER A 138 6.63 -3.43 -8.01
CA SER A 138 5.89 -2.45 -8.78
C SER A 138 5.47 -1.29 -7.90
N SER A 139 5.44 -0.09 -8.47
CA SER A 139 4.75 1.05 -7.86
C SER A 139 3.85 1.72 -8.87
N VAL A 140 2.66 2.14 -8.43
CA VAL A 140 1.69 2.87 -9.25
C VAL A 140 1.51 4.26 -8.70
N VAL A 141 1.65 5.26 -9.57
CA VAL A 141 1.44 6.67 -9.22
C VAL A 141 0.44 7.29 -10.17
N GLY A 142 -0.35 8.23 -9.65
CA GLY A 142 -1.17 9.11 -10.48
C GLY A 142 -0.31 10.11 -11.24
N VAL A 143 -0.57 10.25 -12.54
CA VAL A 143 0.07 11.26 -13.40
C VAL A 143 -1.03 12.16 -13.94
N ASP A 144 -0.91 13.47 -13.72
CA ASP A 144 -1.82 14.46 -14.30
C ASP A 144 -1.60 14.53 -15.82
N ILE A 145 -2.66 14.20 -16.56
CA ILE A 145 -2.75 14.45 -17.99
C ILE A 145 -4.01 15.28 -18.26
N GLY A 146 -3.83 16.59 -18.42
CA GLY A 146 -4.91 17.49 -18.83
C GLY A 146 -5.96 17.74 -17.73
N GLY A 147 -5.54 17.74 -16.46
CA GLY A 147 -6.42 17.93 -15.30
C GLY A 147 -7.13 16.65 -14.86
N SER A 148 -6.71 15.49 -15.37
CA SER A 148 -7.17 14.18 -14.94
C SER A 148 -5.98 13.34 -14.50
N GLU A 149 -6.05 12.80 -13.29
CA GLU A 149 -5.02 11.93 -12.74
C GLU A 149 -5.24 10.49 -13.23
N LEU A 150 -4.23 9.94 -13.91
CA LEU A 150 -4.30 8.61 -14.52
C LEU A 150 -3.15 7.72 -14.01
N PRO A 151 -3.39 6.41 -13.78
CA PRO A 151 -2.40 5.56 -13.14
C PRO A 151 -1.26 5.17 -14.11
N ARG A 152 -0.02 5.43 -13.71
CA ARG A 152 1.21 4.95 -14.36
C ARG A 152 1.91 3.96 -13.45
N ALA A 153 2.32 2.83 -14.01
CA ALA A 153 3.10 1.83 -13.27
C ALA A 153 4.61 1.92 -13.59
N TYR A 154 5.42 1.79 -12.54
CA TYR A 154 6.85 1.55 -12.60
C TYR A 154 7.12 0.11 -12.17
N ILE A 155 7.82 -0.66 -12.99
CA ILE A 155 7.95 -2.11 -12.82
C ILE A 155 9.43 -2.50 -12.76
N VAL A 156 9.76 -3.31 -11.76
CA VAL A 156 11.00 -4.06 -11.68
C VAL A 156 10.69 -5.49 -12.14
N GLY A 157 11.10 -5.83 -13.35
CA GLY A 157 10.92 -7.15 -13.92
C GLY A 157 11.89 -8.18 -13.35
N ARG A 158 11.53 -9.46 -13.41
CA ARG A 158 12.42 -10.56 -13.06
C ARG A 158 13.54 -10.68 -14.11
N PRO A 159 14.82 -10.76 -13.70
CA PRO A 159 15.92 -10.94 -14.64
C PRO A 159 15.72 -12.18 -15.51
N GLY A 160 15.89 -12.03 -16.83
CA GLY A 160 15.84 -13.14 -17.79
C GLY A 160 14.46 -13.60 -18.24
N THR A 161 13.36 -13.03 -17.73
CA THR A 161 11.99 -13.40 -18.18
C THR A 161 11.55 -12.66 -19.44
N GLY A 162 12.12 -11.48 -19.71
CA GLY A 162 11.80 -10.69 -20.90
C GLY A 162 10.38 -10.10 -20.89
N VAL A 163 9.76 -9.97 -19.71
CA VAL A 163 8.40 -9.43 -19.56
C VAL A 163 8.23 -8.09 -20.26
N THR A 164 7.17 -7.95 -21.02
CA THR A 164 6.92 -6.78 -21.88
C THR A 164 5.78 -5.91 -21.35
N THR A 165 5.80 -4.62 -21.71
CA THR A 165 4.69 -3.69 -21.44
C THR A 165 3.34 -4.21 -21.96
N ARG A 166 3.34 -4.94 -23.09
CA ARG A 166 2.13 -5.49 -23.69
C ARG A 166 1.51 -6.60 -22.83
N GLU A 167 2.34 -7.48 -22.30
CA GLU A 167 1.90 -8.57 -21.42
C GLU A 167 1.33 -8.02 -20.12
N ILE A 168 2.03 -7.09 -19.48
CA ILE A 168 1.57 -6.46 -18.23
C ILE A 168 0.25 -5.69 -18.47
N ARG A 169 0.15 -4.96 -19.59
CA ARG A 169 -1.11 -4.29 -19.97
C ARG A 169 -2.24 -5.30 -20.12
N GLY A 170 -2.04 -6.39 -20.87
CA GLY A 170 -3.05 -7.43 -21.04
C GLY A 170 -3.45 -8.10 -19.73
N TRP A 171 -2.47 -8.34 -18.84
CA TRP A 171 -2.71 -8.85 -17.49
C TRP A 171 -3.62 -7.94 -16.69
N MET A 172 -3.31 -6.64 -16.65
CA MET A 172 -4.12 -5.63 -15.96
C MET A 172 -5.52 -5.52 -16.56
N GLU A 173 -5.64 -5.41 -17.89
CA GLU A 173 -6.94 -5.28 -18.57
C GLU A 173 -7.90 -6.44 -18.30
N SER A 174 -7.39 -7.62 -17.98
CA SER A 174 -8.21 -8.79 -17.62
C SER A 174 -8.72 -8.76 -16.17
N LYS A 175 -8.24 -7.83 -15.34
CA LYS A 175 -8.47 -7.79 -13.89
C LYS A 175 -9.05 -6.47 -13.39
N VAL A 176 -8.93 -5.38 -14.15
CA VAL A 176 -9.34 -4.03 -13.71
C VAL A 176 -10.36 -3.39 -14.65
N ALA A 177 -11.15 -2.45 -14.13
CA ALA A 177 -12.10 -1.68 -14.92
C ALA A 177 -11.38 -0.72 -15.88
N ARG A 178 -12.08 -0.24 -16.92
CA ARG A 178 -11.45 0.59 -17.97
C ARG A 178 -10.73 1.83 -17.43
N TYR A 179 -11.26 2.47 -16.40
CA TYR A 179 -10.71 3.71 -15.83
C TYR A 179 -9.46 3.47 -14.95
N GLU A 180 -9.15 2.22 -14.61
CA GLU A 180 -8.02 1.82 -13.75
C GLU A 180 -6.86 1.25 -14.57
N ARG A 181 -7.02 1.22 -15.90
CA ARG A 181 -6.01 0.70 -16.82
C ARG A 181 -4.81 1.64 -16.87
N LEU A 182 -3.65 1.04 -17.10
CA LEU A 182 -2.36 1.73 -17.23
C LEU A 182 -2.21 2.40 -18.61
N ASP A 183 -3.21 3.17 -19.02
CA ASP A 183 -3.30 3.81 -20.34
C ASP A 183 -2.22 4.88 -20.55
N VAL A 184 -1.74 5.47 -19.46
CA VAL A 184 -0.67 6.50 -19.48
C VAL A 184 0.75 5.94 -19.41
N GLY A 185 0.88 4.61 -19.39
CA GLY A 185 2.12 3.90 -19.63
C GLY A 185 2.62 3.01 -18.49
N ILE A 186 3.59 2.17 -18.86
CA ILE A 186 4.32 1.27 -17.96
C ILE A 186 5.80 1.53 -18.22
N VAL A 187 6.57 1.81 -17.18
CA VAL A 187 8.00 2.10 -17.26
C VAL A 187 8.77 1.03 -16.53
N PHE A 188 9.77 0.43 -17.19
CA PHE A 188 10.69 -0.48 -16.53
C PHE A 188 11.81 0.31 -15.85
N VAL A 189 12.08 -0.04 -14.59
CA VAL A 189 13.13 0.56 -13.77
C VAL A 189 13.96 -0.54 -13.10
N ASP A 190 15.20 -0.22 -12.77
CA ASP A 190 16.10 -1.16 -12.09
C ASP A 190 15.68 -1.39 -10.63
N ALA A 191 15.10 -0.36 -9.99
CA ALA A 191 14.57 -0.41 -8.63
C ALA A 191 13.43 0.61 -8.45
N ILE A 192 12.48 0.29 -7.56
CA ILE A 192 11.50 1.27 -7.06
C ILE A 192 12.20 2.10 -5.97
N PRO A 193 12.11 3.45 -6.02
CA PRO A 193 12.67 4.34 -5.00
C PRO A 193 12.17 4.08 -3.58
#